data_AF-A0A8J3ZK51-F1
#
_entry.id   AF-A0A8J3ZK51-F1
#
_cell.length_a   1.000
_cell.length_b   1.000
_cell.length_c   1.000
_cell.angle_alpha   90.00
_cell.angle_beta   90.00
_cell.angle_gamma   90.00
#
_symmetry.space_group_name_H-M   'P 1'
#
loop_
_entity.id
_entity.type
_entity.pdbx_description
1 polymer ?
#
loop_
_entity_poly.entity_id
_entity_poly.type
_entity_poly.pdbx_seq_one_letter_code
_entity_poly.pdbx_strand_id
1 'polypeptide(L)'
;MVGALYVLIKAIAFVTAERRPAGQALAAYLTWPGVNPAPFTRTRNTGTGADATGVPATARRWVVRGALVMAAGLAGGAALAVAAPRLNRATVGWLGVAVILTTVHLGASDMLSGWRVRRYPVLRLFADPLASRSLRQFWSLRWNTAYVEMNRVVFAPFARRWFGRYANAALFALSGLLHEAAISVPVLAGFGGPTTYFLLHAAAVHAEPRIGLARWPRPLARLWTWCWVLAPLPLLFHTPFRDGLVAPLFTSWSTP
;
A
#
# COMPACT_ATOMS: atom_id res chain seq x y z
N MET A 1 -0.07 19.29 -2.07
CA MET A 1 1.26 18.98 -1.52
C MET A 1 1.72 17.54 -1.81
N VAL A 2 1.05 16.50 -1.31
CA VAL A 2 1.48 15.09 -1.48
C VAL A 2 1.62 14.66 -2.95
N GLY A 3 0.70 15.09 -3.83
CA GLY A 3 0.80 14.81 -5.27
C GLY A 3 2.05 15.39 -5.92
N ALA A 4 2.44 16.61 -5.57
CA ALA A 4 3.66 17.24 -6.11
C ALA A 4 4.93 16.52 -5.62
N LEU A 5 4.96 16.12 -4.34
CA LEU A 5 6.06 15.32 -3.79
C LEU A 5 6.17 13.97 -4.51
N TYR A 6 5.06 13.29 -4.75
CA TYR A 6 5.05 12.03 -5.49
C TYR A 6 5.56 12.20 -6.93
N VAL A 7 5.12 13.25 -7.63
CA VAL A 7 5.62 13.57 -8.99
C VAL A 7 7.13 13.82 -8.97
N LEU A 8 7.64 14.59 -8.00
CA LEU A 8 9.07 14.84 -7.85
C LEU A 8 9.86 13.54 -7.61
N ILE A 9 9.40 12.67 -6.69
CA ILE A 9 10.06 11.40 -6.42
C ILE A 9 10.09 10.52 -7.68
N LYS A 10 8.98 10.49 -8.44
CA LYS A 10 8.89 9.74 -9.69
C LYS A 10 9.82 10.30 -10.76
N ALA A 11 9.93 11.62 -10.88
CA ALA A 11 10.86 12.29 -11.77
C ALA A 11 12.32 11.98 -11.42
N ILE A 12 12.69 12.04 -10.13
CA ILE A 12 14.02 11.65 -9.65
C ILE A 12 14.32 10.21 -10.05
N ALA A 13 13.42 9.27 -9.71
CA ALA A 13 13.60 7.85 -10.02
C ALA A 13 13.76 7.60 -11.54
N PHE A 14 13.03 8.34 -12.38
CA PHE A 14 13.14 8.24 -13.83
C PHE A 14 14.47 8.79 -14.36
N VAL A 15 14.92 9.95 -13.87
CA VAL A 15 16.18 10.57 -14.31
C VAL A 15 17.39 9.76 -13.84
N THR A 16 17.35 9.18 -12.64
CA THR A 16 18.47 8.38 -12.10
C THR A 16 18.51 6.95 -12.64
N ALA A 17 17.50 6.51 -13.40
CA ALA A 17 17.46 5.16 -13.94
C ALA A 17 18.46 4.95 -15.08
N GLU A 18 19.23 3.86 -15.03
CA GLU A 18 20.17 3.45 -16.08
C GLU A 18 19.48 3.23 -17.44
N ARG A 19 18.26 2.69 -17.41
CA ARG A 19 17.42 2.48 -18.59
C ARG A 19 16.06 3.11 -18.36
N ARG A 20 15.53 3.77 -19.39
CA ARG A 20 14.27 4.51 -19.33
C ARG A 20 13.28 3.96 -20.36
N PRO A 21 12.01 3.76 -20.00
CA PRO A 21 10.98 3.38 -20.96
C PRO A 21 10.71 4.55 -21.91
N ALA A 22 10.33 4.23 -23.15
CA ALA A 22 9.94 5.19 -24.18
C ALA A 22 8.59 4.81 -24.81
N GLY A 23 7.96 5.75 -25.51
CA GLY A 23 6.68 5.54 -26.21
C GLY A 23 5.59 4.99 -25.29
N GLN A 24 4.93 3.89 -25.71
CA GLN A 24 3.85 3.26 -24.94
C GLN A 24 4.30 2.76 -23.55
N ALA A 25 5.57 2.35 -23.41
CA ALA A 25 6.10 1.93 -22.12
C ALA A 25 6.26 3.10 -21.14
N LEU A 26 6.54 4.30 -21.64
CA LEU A 26 6.58 5.51 -20.82
C LEU A 26 5.19 5.86 -20.31
N ALA A 27 4.19 5.88 -21.19
CA ALA A 27 2.79 6.09 -20.79
C ALA A 27 2.33 5.04 -19.75
N ALA A 28 2.74 3.79 -19.94
CA ALA A 28 2.48 2.71 -19.00
C ALA A 28 3.12 2.94 -17.62
N TYR A 29 4.36 3.42 -17.58
CA TYR A 29 5.07 3.78 -16.36
C TYR A 29 4.45 5.00 -15.66
N LEU A 30 4.11 6.05 -16.41
CA LEU A 30 3.55 7.29 -15.84
C LEU A 30 2.22 7.03 -15.11
N THR A 31 1.41 6.10 -15.61
CA THR A 31 0.15 5.67 -15.00
C THR A 31 0.29 4.51 -14.00
N TRP A 32 1.51 4.02 -13.76
CA TRP A 32 1.80 3.01 -12.74
C TRP A 32 2.06 3.68 -11.37
N PRO A 33 1.49 3.18 -10.25
CA PRO A 33 1.73 3.80 -8.93
C PRO A 33 3.18 3.69 -8.44
N GLY A 34 3.94 2.69 -8.89
CA GLY A 34 5.36 2.54 -8.54
C GLY A 34 6.26 3.54 -9.27
N VAL A 35 7.40 3.86 -8.64
CA VAL A 35 8.38 4.81 -9.18
C VAL A 35 9.52 4.13 -9.93
N ASN A 36 9.65 2.80 -9.85
CA ASN A 36 10.70 2.04 -10.53
C ASN A 36 10.40 1.88 -12.03
N PRO A 37 11.22 2.46 -12.94
CA PRO A 37 10.99 2.34 -14.38
C PRO A 37 11.49 1.03 -14.99
N ALA A 38 12.35 0.27 -14.29
CA ALA A 38 13.02 -0.93 -14.81
C ALA A 38 12.08 -2.06 -15.30
N PRO A 39 10.88 -2.27 -14.73
CA PRO A 39 9.91 -3.21 -15.29
C PRO A 39 9.40 -2.79 -16.67
N PHE A 40 9.38 -1.49 -16.98
CA PHE A 40 8.82 -0.98 -18.23
C PHE A 40 9.82 -0.94 -19.38
N THR A 41 11.12 -1.14 -19.10
CA THR A 41 12.15 -1.26 -20.14
C THR A 41 12.26 -2.68 -20.70
N ARG A 42 11.48 -3.62 -20.18
CA ARG A 42 11.46 -5.03 -20.59
C ARG A 42 10.03 -5.41 -20.95
N THR A 43 9.84 -5.92 -22.16
CA THR A 43 8.61 -6.62 -22.53
C THR A 43 8.68 -8.05 -22.00
N ARG A 44 7.56 -8.55 -21.47
CA ARG A 44 7.47 -9.94 -21.04
C ARG A 44 7.44 -10.83 -22.29
N ASN A 45 8.39 -11.77 -22.41
CA ASN A 45 8.29 -12.83 -23.42
C ASN A 45 7.07 -13.69 -23.10
N THR A 46 6.10 -13.72 -24.02
CA THR A 46 4.79 -14.39 -23.88
C THR A 46 4.84 -15.92 -24.00
N GLY A 47 6.02 -16.52 -24.15
CA GLY A 47 6.18 -17.92 -24.56
C GLY A 47 5.99 -19.02 -23.50
N THR A 48 5.94 -18.70 -22.20
CA THR A 48 5.86 -19.75 -21.15
C THR A 48 4.73 -19.46 -20.16
N GLY A 49 3.59 -20.15 -20.32
CA GLY A 49 2.48 -20.16 -19.35
C GLY A 49 1.31 -19.20 -19.62
N ALA A 50 1.19 -18.71 -20.86
CA ALA A 50 -0.01 -18.01 -21.32
C ALA A 50 -1.12 -19.01 -21.67
N ASP A 51 -2.38 -18.70 -21.34
CA ASP A 51 -3.53 -19.47 -21.79
C ASP A 51 -3.78 -19.29 -23.30
N ALA A 52 -4.79 -19.96 -23.87
CA ALA A 52 -5.15 -19.86 -25.29
C ALA A 52 -5.46 -18.42 -25.77
N THR A 53 -5.61 -17.46 -24.84
CA THR A 53 -5.81 -16.03 -25.13
C THR A 53 -4.52 -15.21 -25.09
N GLY A 54 -3.37 -15.85 -24.82
CA GLY A 54 -2.08 -15.17 -24.67
C GLY A 54 -1.90 -14.49 -23.31
N VAL A 55 -2.81 -14.68 -22.35
CA VAL A 55 -2.78 -14.02 -21.04
C VAL A 55 -2.17 -14.95 -19.99
N PRO A 56 -1.21 -14.49 -19.16
CA PRO A 56 -0.73 -15.30 -18.05
C PRO A 56 -1.87 -15.68 -17.11
N ALA A 57 -1.99 -16.95 -16.73
CA ALA A 57 -3.07 -17.40 -15.83
C ALA A 57 -3.09 -16.63 -14.50
N THR A 58 -1.92 -16.16 -14.04
CA THR A 58 -1.76 -15.28 -12.88
C THR A 58 -2.39 -13.90 -13.08
N ALA A 59 -2.25 -13.30 -14.26
CA ALA A 59 -2.85 -12.01 -14.60
C ALA A 59 -4.38 -12.07 -14.52
N ARG A 60 -4.98 -13.10 -15.12
CA ARG A 60 -6.43 -13.31 -15.08
C ARG A 60 -6.94 -13.48 -13.64
N ARG A 61 -6.25 -14.28 -12.82
CA ARG A 61 -6.60 -14.48 -11.40
C ARG A 61 -6.59 -13.17 -10.61
N TRP A 62 -5.58 -12.31 -10.81
CA TRP A 62 -5.49 -11.03 -10.12
C TRP A 62 -6.59 -10.06 -10.54
N VAL A 63 -6.92 -10.00 -11.83
CA VAL A 63 -8.02 -9.16 -12.33
C VAL A 63 -9.35 -9.60 -11.76
N VAL A 64 -9.66 -10.91 -11.81
CA VAL A 64 -10.94 -11.43 -11.30
C VAL A 64 -11.06 -11.21 -9.80
N ARG A 65 -10.03 -11.57 -9.03
CA ARG A 65 -10.03 -11.33 -7.58
C ARG A 65 -10.16 -9.83 -7.27
N GLY A 66 -9.37 -8.99 -7.93
CA GLY A 66 -9.43 -7.55 -7.75
C GLY A 66 -10.82 -6.98 -8.05
N ALA A 67 -11.47 -7.42 -9.13
CA ALA A 67 -12.83 -7.01 -9.48
C ALA A 67 -13.85 -7.43 -8.41
N LEU A 68 -13.79 -8.67 -7.92
CA LEU A 68 -14.68 -9.14 -6.86
C LEU A 68 -14.48 -8.38 -5.54
N VAL A 69 -13.23 -8.15 -5.13
CA VAL A 69 -12.92 -7.40 -3.91
C VAL A 69 -13.32 -5.94 -4.04
N MET A 70 -13.12 -5.33 -5.22
CA MET A 70 -13.57 -3.97 -5.51
C MET A 70 -15.09 -3.87 -5.46
N ALA A 71 -15.80 -4.80 -6.09
CA ALA A 71 -17.27 -4.84 -6.08
C ALA A 71 -17.81 -5.00 -4.65
N ALA A 72 -17.21 -5.88 -3.84
CA ALA A 72 -17.58 -6.04 -2.44
C ALA A 72 -17.34 -4.76 -1.62
N GLY A 73 -16.22 -4.07 -1.85
CA GLY A 73 -15.93 -2.79 -1.21
C GLY A 73 -16.92 -1.69 -1.62
N LEU A 74 -17.26 -1.59 -2.91
CA LEU A 74 -18.26 -0.64 -3.41
C LEU A 74 -19.66 -0.92 -2.86
N ALA A 75 -20.09 -2.19 -2.85
CA ALA A 75 -21.36 -2.61 -2.27
C ALA A 75 -21.41 -2.31 -0.77
N GLY A 76 -20.32 -2.60 -0.04
CA GLY A 76 -20.17 -2.25 1.37
C GLY A 76 -20.20 -0.74 1.62
N GLY A 77 -19.60 0.06 0.72
CA GLY A 77 -19.66 1.52 0.76
C GLY A 77 -21.07 2.07 0.56
N ALA A 78 -21.81 1.53 -0.40
CA ALA A 78 -23.22 1.90 -0.62
C ALA A 78 -24.10 1.54 0.57
N ALA A 79 -23.94 0.32 1.11
CA ALA A 79 -24.64 -0.11 2.33
C ALA A 79 -24.29 0.78 3.53
N LEU A 80 -23.01 1.12 3.69
CA LEU A 80 -22.55 2.02 4.75
C LEU A 80 -23.18 3.42 4.60
N ALA A 81 -23.23 3.98 3.39
CA ALA A 81 -23.84 5.29 3.16
C ALA A 81 -25.33 5.32 3.56
N VAL A 82 -26.09 4.26 3.23
CA VAL A 82 -27.50 4.12 3.63
C VAL A 82 -27.66 3.95 5.15
N ALA A 83 -26.73 3.23 5.80
CA ALA A 83 -26.77 2.99 7.23
C ALA A 83 -26.19 4.14 8.07
N ALA A 84 -25.36 5.00 7.48
CA ALA A 84 -24.56 6.00 8.18
C ALA A 84 -25.36 6.91 9.13
N PRO A 85 -26.58 7.39 8.80
CA PRO A 85 -27.38 8.21 9.71
C PRO A 85 -27.77 7.51 11.03
N ARG A 86 -27.72 6.17 11.08
CA ARG A 86 -28.06 5.35 12.25
C ARG A 86 -26.84 4.90 13.05
N LEU A 87 -25.64 5.16 12.55
CA LEU A 87 -24.39 4.70 13.15
C LEU A 87 -23.67 5.88 13.80
N ASN A 88 -22.91 5.60 14.87
CA ASN A 88 -22.03 6.62 15.42
C ASN A 88 -20.88 6.92 14.44
N ARG A 89 -20.32 8.13 14.54
CA ARG A 89 -19.30 8.64 13.61
C ARG A 89 -18.03 7.79 13.59
N ALA A 90 -17.62 7.26 14.74
CA ALA A 90 -16.43 6.41 14.85
C ALA A 90 -16.59 5.09 14.08
N THR A 91 -17.77 4.47 14.14
CA THR A 91 -18.13 3.27 13.37
C THR A 91 -18.11 3.56 11.87
N VAL A 92 -18.73 4.66 11.43
CA VAL A 92 -18.71 5.08 10.03
C VAL A 92 -17.26 5.30 9.56
N GLY A 93 -16.44 5.98 10.35
CA GLY A 93 -15.04 6.22 10.05
C GLY A 93 -14.23 4.93 9.87
N TRP A 94 -14.36 3.96 10.78
CA TRP A 94 -13.64 2.68 10.68
C TRP A 94 -14.12 1.80 9.53
N LEU A 95 -15.44 1.68 9.34
CA LEU A 95 -15.99 0.94 8.20
C LEU A 95 -15.63 1.63 6.88
N GLY A 96 -15.58 2.95 6.85
CA GLY A 96 -15.12 3.72 5.70
C GLY A 96 -13.65 3.45 5.34
N VAL A 97 -12.76 3.35 6.34
CA VAL A 97 -11.38 2.91 6.12
C VAL A 97 -11.35 1.51 5.52
N ALA A 98 -12.15 0.57 6.05
CA ALA A 98 -12.24 -0.78 5.50
C ALA A 98 -12.70 -0.77 4.02
N VAL A 99 -13.73 0.01 3.69
CA VAL A 99 -14.23 0.21 2.32
C VAL A 99 -13.12 0.73 1.41
N ILE A 100 -12.38 1.77 1.80
CA ILE A 100 -11.27 2.32 1.01
C ILE A 100 -10.17 1.29 0.79
N LEU A 101 -9.80 0.53 1.83
CA LEU A 101 -8.79 -0.53 1.73
C LEU A 101 -9.24 -1.64 0.77
N THR A 102 -10.49 -2.11 0.88
CA THR A 102 -11.01 -3.14 -0.02
C THR A 102 -11.13 -2.64 -1.46
N THR A 103 -11.71 -1.46 -1.67
CA THR A 103 -12.00 -0.95 -3.02
C THR A 103 -10.72 -0.56 -3.75
N VAL A 104 -9.85 0.23 -3.11
CA VAL A 104 -8.69 0.84 -3.77
C VAL A 104 -7.44 -0.04 -3.64
N HIS A 105 -7.07 -0.39 -2.41
CA HIS A 105 -5.78 -1.05 -2.14
C HIS A 105 -5.81 -2.52 -2.52
N LEU A 106 -6.89 -3.23 -2.23
CA LEU A 106 -6.98 -4.67 -2.51
C LEU A 106 -7.69 -4.98 -3.83
N GLY A 107 -8.68 -4.18 -4.22
CA GLY A 107 -9.47 -4.35 -5.44
C GLY A 107 -8.80 -3.74 -6.67
N ALA A 108 -8.90 -2.41 -6.81
CA ALA A 108 -8.42 -1.68 -7.97
C ALA A 108 -6.92 -1.90 -8.24
N SER A 109 -6.09 -1.92 -7.19
CA SER A 109 -4.65 -2.16 -7.34
C SER A 109 -4.33 -3.56 -7.86
N ASP A 110 -5.13 -4.57 -7.53
CA ASP A 110 -4.95 -5.95 -8.00
C ASP A 110 -5.39 -6.11 -9.45
N MET A 111 -6.49 -5.43 -9.84
CA MET A 111 -6.89 -5.29 -11.25
C MET A 111 -5.79 -4.63 -12.06
N LEU A 112 -5.27 -3.48 -11.60
CA LEU A 112 -4.20 -2.76 -12.27
C LEU A 112 -2.92 -3.60 -12.40
N SER A 113 -2.54 -4.31 -11.33
CA SER A 113 -1.41 -5.24 -11.35
C SER A 113 -1.62 -6.35 -12.36
N GLY A 114 -2.81 -6.97 -12.38
CA GLY A 114 -3.17 -8.03 -13.31
C GLY A 114 -3.21 -7.56 -14.77
N TRP A 115 -3.64 -6.33 -15.04
CA TRP A 115 -3.58 -5.75 -16.39
C TRP A 115 -2.15 -5.44 -16.84
N ARG A 116 -1.36 -4.83 -15.96
CA ARG A 116 0.02 -4.43 -16.27
C ARG A 116 0.96 -5.62 -16.46
N VAL A 117 0.80 -6.67 -15.64
CA VAL A 117 1.67 -7.85 -15.68
C VAL A 117 1.58 -8.66 -16.99
N ARG A 118 0.55 -8.41 -17.81
CA ARG A 118 0.40 -9.01 -19.14
C ARG A 118 1.50 -8.56 -20.10
N ARG A 119 1.96 -7.31 -19.99
CA ARG A 119 2.95 -6.71 -20.91
C ARG A 119 4.30 -6.46 -20.25
N TYR A 120 4.30 -6.11 -18.97
CA TYR A 120 5.50 -5.72 -18.23
C TYR A 120 5.68 -6.62 -17.00
N PRO A 121 6.91 -7.02 -16.62
CA PRO A 121 7.18 -7.79 -15.41
C PRO A 121 7.05 -6.96 -14.12
N VAL A 122 5.90 -6.29 -13.92
CA VAL A 122 5.59 -5.54 -12.70
C VAL A 122 5.25 -6.49 -11.56
N LEU A 123 5.55 -6.05 -10.34
CA LEU A 123 5.10 -6.72 -9.13
C LEU A 123 3.63 -6.40 -8.84
N ARG A 124 2.95 -7.32 -8.18
CA ARG A 124 1.61 -7.08 -7.64
C ARG A 124 1.71 -6.04 -6.52
N LEU A 125 0.87 -5.00 -6.58
CA LEU A 125 0.91 -3.86 -5.64
C LEU A 125 0.66 -4.30 -4.17
N PHE A 126 -0.24 -5.25 -3.96
CA PHE A 126 -0.53 -5.82 -2.63
C PHE A 126 -0.56 -7.36 -2.71
N ALA A 127 0.56 -8.01 -2.41
CA ALA A 127 0.75 -9.45 -2.60
C ALA A 127 0.27 -10.29 -1.40
N ASP A 128 -1.04 -10.50 -1.30
CA ASP A 128 -1.69 -11.29 -0.24
C ASP A 128 -1.23 -10.87 1.17
N PRO A 129 -1.43 -9.60 1.57
CA PRO A 129 -0.98 -9.09 2.87
C PRO A 129 -1.52 -9.91 4.04
N LEU A 130 -2.74 -10.45 3.91
CA LEU A 130 -3.38 -11.35 4.88
C LEU A 130 -2.60 -12.64 5.17
N ALA A 131 -1.70 -13.04 4.27
CA ALA A 131 -0.87 -14.23 4.43
C ALA A 131 0.42 -14.00 5.24
N SER A 132 0.69 -12.77 5.67
CA SER A 132 1.91 -12.39 6.38
C SER A 132 2.10 -13.12 7.70
N ARG A 133 3.32 -13.60 7.96
CA ARG A 133 3.74 -14.27 9.21
C ARG A 133 4.76 -13.47 10.01
N SER A 134 5.14 -12.30 9.50
CA SER A 134 5.99 -11.35 10.18
C SER A 134 5.69 -9.95 9.63
N LEU A 135 5.97 -8.93 10.42
CA LEU A 135 5.94 -7.52 10.01
C LEU A 135 6.94 -7.25 8.89
N ARG A 136 8.11 -7.89 8.90
CA ARG A 136 9.05 -7.82 7.78
C ARG A 136 8.40 -8.31 6.49
N GLN A 137 7.70 -9.44 6.53
CA GLN A 137 7.02 -9.97 5.35
C GLN A 137 5.87 -9.04 4.91
N PHE A 138 5.10 -8.52 5.87
CA PHE A 138 4.02 -7.58 5.59
C PHE A 138 4.57 -6.32 4.88
N TRP A 139 5.49 -5.58 5.50
CA TRP A 139 5.96 -4.29 5.02
C TRP A 139 6.95 -4.35 3.85
N SER A 140 7.73 -5.42 3.71
CA SER A 140 8.77 -5.49 2.67
C SER A 140 8.38 -6.29 1.44
N LEU A 141 7.33 -7.14 1.52
CA LEU A 141 7.02 -8.08 0.44
C LEU A 141 5.55 -8.07 0.01
N ARG A 142 4.62 -7.71 0.90
CA ARG A 142 3.19 -7.97 0.67
C ARG A 142 2.30 -6.74 0.69
N TRP A 143 2.68 -5.69 1.42
CA TRP A 143 1.96 -4.44 1.50
C TRP A 143 2.65 -3.37 0.67
N ASN A 144 1.91 -2.76 -0.26
CA ASN A 144 2.34 -1.61 -1.06
C ASN A 144 3.75 -1.78 -1.68
N THR A 145 3.90 -2.74 -2.59
CA THR A 145 5.19 -3.03 -3.24
C THR A 145 5.71 -1.84 -4.06
N ALA A 146 4.83 -0.96 -4.55
CA ALA A 146 5.23 0.31 -5.16
C ALA A 146 6.04 1.18 -4.20
N TYR A 147 5.64 1.26 -2.93
CA TYR A 147 6.38 1.98 -1.90
C TYR A 147 7.68 1.26 -1.52
N VAL A 148 7.68 -0.07 -1.46
CA VAL A 148 8.91 -0.86 -1.25
C VAL A 148 9.95 -0.56 -2.34
N GLU A 149 9.52 -0.53 -3.60
CA GLU A 149 10.38 -0.17 -4.73
C GLU A 149 10.88 1.26 -4.63
N MET A 150 10.01 2.22 -4.27
CA MET A 150 10.40 3.61 -4.03
C MET A 150 11.47 3.73 -2.94
N ASN A 151 11.26 3.08 -1.80
CA ASN A 151 12.27 3.02 -0.74
C ASN A 151 13.58 2.45 -1.25
N ARG A 152 13.55 1.36 -2.02
CA ARG A 152 14.76 0.70 -2.52
C ARG A 152 15.54 1.56 -3.51
N VAL A 153 14.85 2.21 -4.44
CA VAL A 153 15.46 2.96 -5.55
C VAL A 153 15.86 4.37 -5.12
N VAL A 154 15.00 5.05 -4.38
CA VAL A 154 15.17 6.48 -4.07
C VAL A 154 15.82 6.67 -2.71
N PHE A 155 15.27 6.09 -1.64
CA PHE A 155 15.63 6.48 -0.27
C PHE A 155 16.73 5.61 0.36
N ALA A 156 16.79 4.32 0.05
CA ALA A 156 17.72 3.37 0.65
C ALA A 156 19.20 3.67 0.36
N PRO A 157 19.61 4.17 -0.83
CA PRO A 157 20.99 4.59 -1.05
C PRO A 157 21.45 5.64 -0.04
N PHE A 158 20.63 6.68 0.17
CA PHE A 158 20.91 7.73 1.15
C PHE A 158 20.82 7.22 2.58
N ALA A 159 19.77 6.46 2.90
CA ALA A 159 19.57 5.95 4.25
C ALA A 159 20.71 5.03 4.71
N ARG A 160 21.21 4.16 3.81
CA ARG A 160 22.39 3.32 4.09
C ARG A 160 23.66 4.12 4.26
N ARG A 161 23.87 5.15 3.43
CA ARG A 161 25.06 6.01 3.50
C ARG A 161 25.11 6.82 4.81
N TRP A 162 23.97 7.34 5.28
CA TRP A 162 23.93 8.27 6.41
C TRP A 162 23.63 7.59 7.75
N PHE A 163 22.81 6.53 7.75
CA PHE A 163 22.36 5.88 8.99
C PHE A 163 22.94 4.48 9.19
N GLY A 164 23.67 3.93 8.21
CA GLY A 164 24.35 2.63 8.31
C GLY A 164 23.42 1.51 8.78
N ARG A 165 23.72 0.91 9.93
CA ARG A 165 22.91 -0.17 10.55
C ARG A 165 21.48 0.24 10.89
N TYR A 166 21.20 1.54 11.02
CA TYR A 166 19.87 2.08 11.31
C TYR A 166 19.07 2.48 10.07
N ALA A 167 19.57 2.20 8.86
CA ALA A 167 18.91 2.57 7.60
C ALA A 167 17.45 2.11 7.54
N ASN A 168 17.15 0.90 8.02
CA ASN A 168 15.76 0.41 8.04
C ASN A 168 14.87 1.24 8.97
N ALA A 169 15.36 1.58 10.18
CA ALA A 169 14.62 2.43 11.10
C ALA A 169 14.38 3.83 10.52
N ALA A 170 15.38 4.41 9.84
CA ALA A 170 15.24 5.68 9.14
C ALA A 170 14.19 5.62 8.01
N LEU A 171 14.12 4.52 7.25
CA LEU A 171 13.10 4.33 6.21
C LEU A 171 11.69 4.19 6.79
N PHE A 172 11.53 3.58 7.96
CA PHE A 172 10.26 3.56 8.69
C PHE A 172 9.88 4.96 9.19
N ALA A 173 10.82 5.71 9.76
CA ALA A 173 10.58 7.09 10.18
C ALA A 173 10.15 7.99 9.01
N LEU A 174 10.85 7.90 7.87
CA LEU A 174 10.46 8.59 6.64
C LEU A 174 9.06 8.20 6.19
N SER A 175 8.70 6.92 6.27
CA SER A 175 7.34 6.47 5.97
C SER A 175 6.31 7.10 6.90
N GLY A 176 6.61 7.19 8.19
CA GLY A 176 5.84 7.95 9.17
C GLY A 176 5.56 9.37 8.72
N LEU A 177 6.61 10.13 8.40
CA LEU A 177 6.50 11.53 7.95
C LEU A 177 5.67 11.68 6.66
N LEU A 178 5.82 10.76 5.70
CA LEU A 178 4.99 10.77 4.49
C LEU A 178 3.52 10.50 4.79
N HIS A 179 3.21 9.69 5.80
CA HIS A 179 1.83 9.48 6.25
C HIS A 179 1.30 10.67 7.06
N GLU A 180 2.12 11.37 7.86
CA GLU A 180 1.71 12.65 8.47
C GLU A 180 1.27 13.65 7.38
N ALA A 181 2.07 13.77 6.32
CA ALA A 181 1.77 14.64 5.19
C ALA A 181 0.47 14.27 4.46
N ALA A 182 0.10 12.98 4.45
CA ALA A 182 -1.08 12.48 3.76
C ALA A 182 -2.34 12.38 4.64
N ILE A 183 -2.18 12.24 5.97
CA ILE A 183 -3.27 11.94 6.90
C ILE A 183 -3.50 13.11 7.86
N SER A 184 -2.45 13.62 8.49
CA SER A 184 -2.55 14.63 9.56
C SER A 184 -2.56 16.06 9.03
N VAL A 185 -1.74 16.36 8.02
CA VAL A 185 -1.70 17.71 7.40
C VAL A 185 -3.06 18.12 6.79
N PRO A 186 -3.78 17.28 6.01
CA PRO A 186 -5.05 17.69 5.41
C PRO A 186 -6.15 18.07 6.41
N VAL A 187 -6.05 17.56 7.64
CA VAL A 187 -7.00 17.87 8.73
C VAL A 187 -6.38 18.73 9.83
N LEU A 188 -5.13 19.16 9.66
CA LEU A 188 -4.34 19.97 10.59
C LEU A 188 -4.38 19.47 12.04
N ALA A 189 -4.45 18.15 12.24
CA ALA A 189 -4.64 17.53 13.55
C ALA A 189 -4.11 16.09 13.57
N GLY A 190 -3.89 15.55 14.78
CA GLY A 190 -3.43 14.16 14.96
C GLY A 190 -1.96 13.93 14.59
N PHE A 191 -1.16 15.00 14.58
CA PHE A 191 0.27 14.94 14.28
C PHE A 191 1.02 13.98 15.22
N GLY A 192 1.99 13.26 14.67
CA GLY A 192 2.84 12.32 15.38
C GLY A 192 2.25 10.91 15.48
N GLY A 193 0.94 10.74 15.24
CA GLY A 193 0.27 9.43 15.24
C GLY A 193 0.85 8.49 14.19
N PRO A 194 0.77 8.83 12.89
CA PRO A 194 1.38 8.05 11.82
C PRO A 194 2.87 7.78 12.04
N THR A 195 3.64 8.79 12.48
CA THR A 195 5.08 8.60 12.74
C THR A 195 5.32 7.58 13.85
N THR A 196 4.58 7.68 14.95
CA THR A 196 4.64 6.73 16.07
C THR A 196 4.28 5.32 15.61
N TYR A 197 3.23 5.16 14.78
CA TYR A 197 2.84 3.87 14.22
C TYR A 197 4.01 3.18 13.49
N PHE A 198 4.71 3.90 12.61
CA PHE A 198 5.83 3.32 11.86
C PHE A 198 7.09 3.11 12.72
N LEU A 199 7.34 3.94 13.73
CA LEU A 199 8.46 3.72 14.67
C LEU A 199 8.24 2.49 15.55
N LEU A 200 7.02 2.25 16.02
CA LEU A 200 6.65 1.01 16.72
C LEU A 200 6.91 -0.22 15.83
N HIS A 201 6.53 -0.14 14.55
CA HIS A 201 6.80 -1.20 13.59
C HIS A 201 8.29 -1.39 13.31
N ALA A 202 9.07 -0.31 13.26
CA ALA A 202 10.52 -0.41 13.16
C ALA A 202 11.08 -1.21 14.34
N ALA A 203 10.69 -0.87 15.58
CA ALA A 203 11.13 -1.60 16.77
C ALA A 203 10.71 -3.08 16.72
N ALA A 204 9.45 -3.35 16.39
CA ALA A 204 8.91 -4.71 16.32
C ALA A 204 9.61 -5.57 15.24
N VAL A 205 9.89 -5.01 14.05
CA VAL A 205 10.66 -5.68 12.97
C VAL A 205 12.09 -6.03 13.41
N HIS A 206 12.73 -5.21 14.23
CA HIS A 206 14.04 -5.51 14.79
C HIS A 206 13.97 -6.54 15.93
N ALA A 207 12.82 -6.67 16.60
CA ALA A 207 12.60 -7.68 17.64
C ALA A 207 12.33 -9.08 17.07
N GLU A 208 11.70 -9.21 15.89
CA GLU A 208 11.30 -10.52 15.33
C GLU A 208 12.41 -11.59 15.30
N PRO A 209 13.66 -11.28 14.88
CA PRO A 209 14.74 -12.26 14.89
C PRO A 209 15.17 -12.65 16.32
N ARG A 210 15.12 -11.70 17.27
CA ARG A 210 15.54 -11.90 18.66
C ARG A 210 14.58 -12.81 19.42
N ILE A 211 13.29 -12.71 19.12
CA ILE A 211 12.24 -13.59 19.70
C ILE A 211 12.08 -14.91 18.92
N GLY A 212 12.88 -15.13 17.87
CA GLY A 212 12.83 -16.34 17.06
C GLY A 212 11.50 -16.53 16.32
N LEU A 213 10.83 -15.45 15.91
CA LEU A 213 9.48 -15.49 15.29
C LEU A 213 9.41 -16.45 14.09
N ALA A 214 10.51 -16.60 13.34
CA ALA A 214 10.60 -17.51 12.20
C ALA A 214 10.37 -19.00 12.56
N ARG A 215 10.57 -19.38 13.83
CA ARG A 215 10.37 -20.74 14.35
C ARG A 215 8.97 -20.97 14.91
N TRP A 216 8.16 -19.92 15.04
CA TRP A 216 6.83 -20.05 15.65
C TRP A 216 5.88 -20.82 14.72
N PRO A 217 4.90 -21.55 15.28
CA PRO A 217 3.79 -22.10 14.53
C PRO A 217 3.09 -21.03 13.68
N ARG A 218 2.68 -21.40 12.46
CA ARG A 218 2.09 -20.47 11.49
C ARG A 218 0.93 -19.63 12.05
N PRO A 219 -0.01 -20.18 12.85
CA PRO A 219 -1.10 -19.38 13.42
C PRO A 219 -0.60 -18.31 14.41
N LEU A 220 0.35 -18.66 15.28
CA LEU A 220 0.89 -17.73 16.28
C LEU A 220 1.69 -16.59 15.63
N ALA A 221 2.49 -16.90 14.62
CA ALA A 221 3.24 -15.90 13.86
C ALA A 221 2.30 -14.92 13.11
N ARG A 222 1.19 -15.43 12.58
CA ARG A 222 0.12 -14.60 11.98
C ARG A 222 -0.54 -13.73 13.03
N LEU A 223 -0.95 -14.30 14.16
CA LEU A 223 -1.58 -13.56 15.26
C LEU A 223 -0.67 -12.42 15.71
N TRP A 224 0.61 -12.69 15.98
CA TRP A 224 1.62 -11.69 16.29
C TRP A 224 1.65 -10.55 15.26
N THR A 225 1.73 -10.91 13.98
CA THR A 225 1.77 -9.94 12.88
C THR A 225 0.51 -9.07 12.86
N TRP A 226 -0.68 -9.67 12.97
CA TRP A 226 -1.94 -8.94 12.94
C TRP A 226 -2.17 -8.09 14.18
N CYS A 227 -1.76 -8.55 15.36
CA CYS A 227 -1.80 -7.73 16.57
C CYS A 227 -0.98 -6.45 16.37
N TRP A 228 0.24 -6.55 15.83
CA TRP A 228 1.06 -5.38 15.58
C TRP A 228 0.54 -4.48 14.46
N VAL A 229 -0.10 -5.03 13.42
CA VAL A 229 -0.68 -4.21 12.34
C VAL A 229 -1.96 -3.49 12.81
N LEU A 230 -2.83 -4.18 13.55
CA LEU A 230 -4.18 -3.72 13.90
C LEU A 230 -4.26 -2.96 15.21
N ALA A 231 -3.54 -3.38 16.26
CA ALA A 231 -3.65 -2.73 17.57
C ALA A 231 -3.22 -1.24 17.55
N PRO A 232 -2.09 -0.85 16.93
CA PRO A 232 -1.70 0.55 16.85
C PRO A 232 -2.39 1.30 15.68
N LEU A 233 -3.29 0.65 14.93
CA LEU A 233 -3.96 1.26 13.78
C LEU A 233 -4.67 2.61 14.09
N PRO A 234 -5.24 2.84 15.29
CA PRO A 234 -5.78 4.16 15.66
C PRO A 234 -4.75 5.29 15.67
N LEU A 235 -3.45 5.00 15.79
CA LEU A 235 -2.38 5.99 15.63
C LEU A 235 -2.26 6.44 14.17
N LEU A 236 -2.36 5.48 13.24
CA LEU A 236 -2.26 5.75 11.80
C LEU A 236 -3.51 6.45 11.28
N PHE A 237 -4.69 5.90 11.58
CA PHE A 237 -5.98 6.47 11.19
C PHE A 237 -6.64 7.14 12.40
N HIS A 238 -6.02 8.22 12.88
CA HIS A 238 -6.49 8.95 14.05
C HIS A 238 -7.90 9.54 13.85
N THR A 239 -8.59 9.80 14.97
CA THR A 239 -9.98 10.29 14.96
C THR A 239 -10.19 11.53 14.08
N PRO A 240 -9.35 12.59 14.16
CA PRO A 240 -9.50 13.75 13.27
C PRO A 240 -9.50 13.42 11.78
N PHE A 241 -8.66 12.48 11.33
CA PHE A 241 -8.61 12.05 9.94
C PHE A 241 -9.90 11.31 9.54
N ARG A 242 -10.33 10.38 10.39
CA ARG A 242 -11.55 9.61 10.14
C ARG A 242 -12.79 10.52 10.07
N ASP A 243 -12.90 11.47 10.99
CA ASP A 243 -14.07 12.35 11.09
C ASP A 243 -14.08 13.46 10.04
N GLY A 244 -12.89 13.94 9.64
CA GLY A 244 -12.71 15.04 8.70
C GLY A 244 -12.68 14.61 7.23
N LEU A 245 -12.21 13.40 6.93
CA LEU A 245 -12.03 12.95 5.54
C LEU A 245 -12.70 11.62 5.19
N VAL A 246 -12.83 10.68 6.13
CA VAL A 246 -13.37 9.35 5.81
C VAL A 246 -14.88 9.31 5.98
N ALA A 247 -15.38 9.65 7.16
CA ALA A 247 -16.82 9.62 7.46
C ALA A 247 -17.66 10.50 6.52
N PRO A 248 -17.21 11.72 6.13
CA PRO A 248 -17.96 12.56 5.20
C PRO A 248 -18.28 11.90 3.86
N LEU A 249 -17.43 11.00 3.35
CA LEU A 249 -17.65 10.29 2.09
C LEU A 249 -18.94 9.46 2.08
N PHE A 250 -19.44 9.09 3.26
CA PHE A 250 -20.62 8.23 3.44
C PHE A 250 -21.80 8.97 4.05
N THR A 251 -21.60 10.15 4.64
CA THR A 251 -22.67 10.93 5.28
C THR A 251 -23.14 12.11 4.43
N SER A 252 -22.30 12.67 3.55
CA SER A 252 -22.63 13.88 2.78
C SER A 252 -23.73 13.68 1.72
N TRP A 253 -24.11 12.44 1.43
CA TRP A 253 -25.19 12.09 0.49
C TRP A 253 -26.58 12.07 1.12
N SER A 254 -26.67 12.27 2.45
CA SER A 254 -27.91 12.10 3.21
C SER A 254 -28.56 13.42 3.66
N THR A 255 -28.00 14.56 3.28
CA THR A 255 -28.63 15.89 3.43
C THR A 255 -29.26 16.30 2.09
N PRO A 256 -30.60 16.35 1.96
CA PRO A 256 -31.25 17.10 0.88
C PRO A 256 -30.93 18.59 0.97
#